data_AF-A0A1W9P413-F1
#
_entry.id   AF-A0A1W9P413-F1
#
_cell.length_a   1.000
_cell.length_b   1.000
_cell.length_c   1.000
_cell.angle_alpha   90.00
_cell.angle_beta   90.00
_cell.angle_gamma   90.00
#
_symmetry.space_group_name_H-M   'P 1'
#
loop_
_entity.id
_entity.type
_entity.pdbx_description
1 polymer ?
#
loop_
_entity_poly.entity_id
_entity_poly.type
_entity_poly.pdbx_seq_one_letter_code
_entity_poly.pdbx_strand_id
1 'polypeptide(L)'
;MKVKTNDMARQVSLDSIGEKEPDIEYLTRITRGAQRNIRGIEFPYEISVKVLSYGDIIWNPIAQLKCIQCGFYGRTFYCGPRIAPYYSWREKLNKYNFFLLFLGKINVRARYLDDLNNFNSGEWRSGYYAGNEGTNILKKLVKDRRLETLSYLIRFGKFRMLSEGGGCRYCRTCSIHKKERCKHPEIAAPSPEAIGIDLYAMIPDIEIPPINNYYSVSMIYGNLPGFDHQNTSNVFRNRNQKHDKVSNLENLISVYPVSEIWNPEMSKSRCKSCKFYSLFLCDRRKYREEDLYEHIKNWHLYVIRLKNKINSVEGIQELHQYQLWFHRQGYWESFQLLPLRCPICTNCSLEEHMNGKYKKVNNRSIPFCVSYFNLNPPEKGKNIGYILA
;
A
#
# COMPACT_ATOMS: atom_id res chain seq x y z
N MET A 1 -34.23 -10.55 -7.31
CA MET A 1 -34.57 -9.13 -7.08
C MET A 1 -33.63 -8.24 -7.89
N LYS A 2 -34.12 -7.62 -8.98
CA LYS A 2 -33.34 -6.64 -9.75
C LYS A 2 -33.27 -5.35 -8.93
N VAL A 3 -32.09 -5.02 -8.40
CA VAL A 3 -31.83 -3.70 -7.81
C VAL A 3 -31.91 -2.69 -8.96
N LYS A 4 -32.99 -1.91 -9.01
CA LYS A 4 -33.06 -0.71 -9.85
C LYS A 4 -32.05 0.27 -9.27
N THR A 5 -30.85 0.34 -9.84
CA THR A 5 -29.99 1.50 -9.68
C THR A 5 -30.73 2.65 -10.34
N ASN A 6 -31.23 3.60 -9.55
CA ASN A 6 -31.62 4.90 -10.07
C ASN A 6 -30.34 5.52 -10.65
N ASP A 7 -30.13 5.34 -11.95
CA ASP A 7 -29.24 6.17 -12.75
C ASP A 7 -29.80 7.58 -12.73
N MET A 8 -29.56 8.32 -11.64
CA MET A 8 -29.46 9.77 -11.69
C MET A 8 -28.14 10.13 -12.39
N ALA A 9 -27.97 9.67 -13.62
CA ALA A 9 -27.20 10.39 -14.60
C ALA A 9 -28.02 11.66 -14.87
N ARG A 10 -27.81 12.71 -14.05
CA ARG A 10 -28.02 14.06 -14.55
C ARG A 10 -27.09 14.15 -15.75
N GLN A 11 -27.65 13.98 -16.95
CA GLN A 11 -27.11 14.60 -18.15
C GLN A 11 -27.08 16.09 -17.87
N VAL A 12 -26.03 16.54 -17.20
CA VAL A 12 -25.59 17.92 -17.33
C VAL A 12 -25.43 18.10 -18.84
N SER A 13 -26.16 19.02 -19.43
CA SER A 13 -26.07 19.36 -20.85
C SER A 13 -24.60 19.71 -21.15
N LEU A 14 -23.85 18.75 -21.68
CA LEU A 14 -22.40 18.82 -21.91
C LEU A 14 -22.03 19.68 -23.12
N ASP A 15 -23.03 20.21 -23.83
CA ASP A 15 -22.87 20.87 -25.13
C ASP A 15 -22.89 22.41 -25.04
N SER A 16 -22.95 22.99 -23.84
CA SER A 16 -23.21 24.43 -23.67
C SER A 16 -22.04 25.30 -23.21
N ILE A 17 -20.83 24.77 -23.03
CA ILE A 17 -19.75 25.57 -22.41
C ILE A 17 -18.44 25.53 -23.19
N GLY A 18 -18.11 26.67 -23.80
CA GLY A 18 -16.77 27.05 -24.25
C GLY A 18 -15.84 27.38 -23.07
N GLU A 19 -15.85 26.51 -22.05
CA GLU A 19 -15.07 26.64 -20.83
C GLU A 19 -13.58 26.44 -21.16
N LYS A 20 -12.77 27.47 -20.92
CA LYS A 20 -11.31 27.41 -21.13
C LYS A 20 -10.60 26.64 -20.02
N GLU A 21 -11.25 26.45 -18.88
CA GLU A 21 -10.68 25.86 -17.66
C GLU A 21 -11.70 24.91 -16.99
N PRO A 22 -11.24 23.84 -16.32
CA PRO A 22 -12.12 22.91 -15.62
C PRO A 22 -12.65 23.50 -14.31
N ASP A 23 -13.90 23.19 -13.99
CA ASP A 23 -14.52 23.55 -12.71
C ASP A 23 -13.92 22.72 -11.55
N ILE A 24 -12.93 23.31 -10.86
CA ILE A 24 -12.25 22.67 -9.73
C ILE A 24 -13.20 22.43 -8.54
N GLU A 25 -14.19 23.30 -8.33
CA GLU A 25 -15.18 23.14 -7.26
C GLU A 25 -16.05 21.90 -7.50
N TYR A 26 -16.52 21.72 -8.74
CA TYR A 26 -17.23 20.51 -9.15
C TYR A 26 -16.37 19.25 -8.96
N LEU A 27 -15.09 19.29 -9.33
CA LEU A 27 -14.17 18.16 -9.21
C LEU A 27 -13.91 17.76 -7.76
N THR A 28 -13.79 18.76 -6.87
CA THR A 28 -13.45 18.57 -5.45
C THR A 28 -14.65 18.32 -4.54
N ARG A 29 -15.86 18.39 -5.07
CA ARG A 29 -17.10 18.15 -4.32
C ARG A 29 -17.08 16.80 -3.61
N ILE A 30 -17.32 16.85 -2.30
CA ILE A 30 -17.45 15.65 -1.47
C ILE A 30 -18.73 14.91 -1.87
N THR A 31 -18.60 13.61 -2.12
CA THR A 31 -19.71 12.71 -2.38
C THR A 31 -19.98 11.88 -1.12
N ARG A 32 -21.22 11.90 -0.61
CA ARG A 32 -21.65 11.08 0.53
C ARG A 32 -22.82 10.19 0.12
N GLY A 33 -22.89 9.01 0.70
CA GLY A 33 -24.03 8.13 0.50
C GLY A 33 -23.98 6.89 1.37
N ALA A 34 -24.87 5.96 1.10
CA ALA A 34 -24.85 4.62 1.68
C ALA A 34 -25.00 3.58 0.56
N GLN A 35 -24.37 2.43 0.74
CA GLN A 35 -24.63 1.25 -0.09
C GLN A 35 -25.19 0.14 0.79
N ARG A 36 -26.23 -0.54 0.32
CA ARG A 36 -26.78 -1.70 1.02
C ARG A 36 -26.14 -2.97 0.47
N ASN A 37 -25.76 -3.88 1.35
CA ASN A 37 -25.40 -5.22 0.91
C ASN A 37 -26.64 -6.11 0.69
N ILE A 38 -26.38 -7.38 0.36
CA ILE A 38 -27.42 -8.39 0.12
C ILE A 38 -28.33 -8.65 1.33
N ARG A 39 -27.92 -8.24 2.54
CA ARG A 39 -28.70 -8.34 3.78
C ARG A 39 -29.43 -7.05 4.14
N GLY A 40 -29.32 -6.02 3.29
CA GLY A 40 -29.90 -4.71 3.56
C GLY A 40 -29.12 -3.84 4.54
N ILE A 41 -27.93 -4.28 4.99
CA ILE A 41 -27.08 -3.50 5.91
C ILE A 41 -26.45 -2.35 5.12
N GLU A 42 -26.60 -1.14 5.65
CA GLU A 42 -26.03 0.06 5.06
C GLU A 42 -24.56 0.25 5.42
N PHE A 43 -23.79 0.63 4.41
CA PHE A 43 -22.40 1.04 4.51
C PHE A 43 -22.32 2.53 4.16
N PRO A 44 -22.35 3.43 5.15
CA PRO A 44 -22.10 4.85 4.93
C PRO A 44 -20.71 5.05 4.34
N TYR A 45 -20.62 5.86 3.30
CA TYR A 45 -19.36 6.20 2.65
C TYR A 45 -19.25 7.69 2.37
N GLU A 46 -18.01 8.14 2.28
CA GLU A 46 -17.62 9.47 1.85
C GLU A 46 -16.48 9.35 0.83
N ILE A 47 -16.55 10.10 -0.25
CA ILE A 47 -15.45 10.28 -1.20
C ILE A 47 -15.13 11.77 -1.25
N SER A 48 -13.94 12.12 -0.80
CA SER A 48 -13.38 13.46 -0.95
C SER A 48 -12.35 13.46 -2.07
N VAL A 49 -12.24 14.59 -2.77
CA VAL A 49 -11.22 14.79 -3.81
C VAL A 49 -10.43 16.03 -3.46
N LYS A 50 -9.11 15.89 -3.38
CA LYS A 50 -8.20 16.99 -3.04
C LYS A 50 -7.31 17.31 -4.23
N VAL A 51 -7.18 18.59 -4.55
CA VAL A 51 -6.14 19.07 -5.47
C VAL A 51 -4.80 19.03 -4.74
N LEU A 52 -3.76 18.56 -5.41
CA LEU A 52 -2.39 18.49 -4.90
C LEU A 52 -1.41 19.06 -5.93
N SER A 53 -0.26 19.48 -5.42
CA SER A 53 0.96 19.71 -6.18
C SER A 53 1.80 18.46 -6.18
N TYR A 54 2.85 18.49 -7.01
CA TYR A 54 3.92 17.53 -6.87
C TYR A 54 4.60 17.57 -5.48
N GLY A 55 4.72 18.76 -4.87
CA GLY A 55 5.36 18.94 -3.56
C GLY A 55 4.59 18.30 -2.40
N ASP A 56 3.28 18.09 -2.57
CA ASP A 56 2.42 17.41 -1.60
C ASP A 56 2.54 15.88 -1.64
N ILE A 57 3.18 15.33 -2.68
CA ILE A 57 3.38 13.89 -2.83
C ILE A 57 4.54 13.46 -1.94
N ILE A 58 4.23 12.66 -0.92
CA ILE A 58 5.22 12.09 -0.03
C ILE A 58 5.76 10.80 -0.66
N TRP A 59 7.05 10.79 -0.98
CA TRP A 59 7.74 9.64 -1.56
C TRP A 59 8.38 8.81 -0.47
N ASN A 60 8.18 7.50 -0.53
CA ASN A 60 8.71 6.57 0.45
C ASN A 60 9.14 5.24 -0.23
N PRO A 61 10.44 4.89 -0.23
CA PRO A 61 10.90 3.62 -0.77
C PRO A 61 10.26 2.40 -0.09
N ILE A 62 9.91 2.51 1.19
CA ILE A 62 9.26 1.46 1.99
C ILE A 62 7.87 1.12 1.45
N ALA A 63 7.10 2.12 1.00
CA ALA A 63 5.77 1.89 0.43
C ALA A 63 5.84 0.94 -0.79
N GLN A 64 6.84 1.12 -1.67
CA GLN A 64 7.05 0.23 -2.81
C GLN A 64 7.61 -1.13 -2.37
N LEU A 65 8.54 -1.17 -1.41
CA LEU A 65 9.11 -2.43 -0.92
C LEU A 65 8.05 -3.34 -0.30
N LYS A 66 7.09 -2.81 0.45
CA LYS A 66 5.96 -3.57 1.01
C LYS A 66 5.11 -4.26 -0.05
N CYS A 67 5.13 -3.78 -1.29
CA CYS A 67 4.45 -4.47 -2.37
C CYS A 67 5.01 -5.88 -2.61
N ILE A 68 6.28 -6.16 -2.31
CA ILE A 68 6.88 -7.50 -2.42
C ILE A 68 6.12 -8.53 -1.56
N GLN A 69 5.64 -8.12 -0.39
CA GLN A 69 4.83 -8.93 0.53
C GLN A 69 3.34 -8.96 0.17
N CYS A 70 2.93 -8.25 -0.88
CA CYS A 70 1.54 -8.23 -1.32
C CYS A 70 1.17 -9.54 -2.03
N GLY A 71 -0.03 -10.05 -1.73
CA GLY A 71 -0.60 -11.22 -2.42
C GLY A 71 -0.81 -11.03 -3.93
N PHE A 72 -0.81 -9.79 -4.43
CA PHE A 72 -0.91 -9.46 -5.86
C PHE A 72 0.44 -9.24 -6.55
N TYR A 73 1.56 -9.29 -5.82
CA TYR A 73 2.88 -9.10 -6.40
C TYR A 73 3.13 -10.13 -7.50
N GLY A 74 3.58 -9.65 -8.66
CA GLY A 74 3.83 -10.45 -9.85
C GLY A 74 2.58 -10.88 -10.61
N ARG A 75 1.36 -10.70 -10.08
CA ARG A 75 0.13 -11.25 -10.69
C ARG A 75 -0.50 -10.37 -11.76
N THR A 76 -0.09 -9.11 -11.87
CA THR A 76 -0.63 -8.18 -12.87
C THR A 76 0.49 -7.38 -13.55
N PHE A 77 0.17 -6.71 -14.67
CA PHE A 77 1.07 -5.78 -15.34
C PHE A 77 1.44 -4.57 -14.47
N TYR A 78 0.57 -4.22 -13.52
CA TYR A 78 0.68 -3.03 -12.68
C TYR A 78 0.93 -3.39 -11.23
N CYS A 79 1.69 -4.46 -11.01
CA CYS A 79 2.27 -4.81 -9.73
C CYS A 79 3.77 -5.05 -9.94
N GLY A 80 4.58 -4.86 -8.89
CA GLY A 80 5.98 -5.27 -8.93
C GLY A 80 6.12 -6.76 -9.31
N PRO A 81 7.24 -7.19 -9.90
CA PRO A 81 8.46 -6.42 -10.15
C PRO A 81 8.41 -5.59 -11.45
N ARG A 82 7.26 -5.53 -12.15
CA ARG A 82 7.14 -4.96 -13.50
C ARG A 82 6.92 -3.46 -13.53
N ILE A 83 6.64 -2.87 -12.38
CA ILE A 83 6.60 -1.42 -12.21
C ILE A 83 8.04 -0.92 -12.04
N ALA A 84 8.33 0.23 -12.65
CA ALA A 84 9.56 0.97 -12.43
C ALA A 84 9.77 1.32 -10.94
N PRO A 85 11.02 1.45 -10.48
CA PRO A 85 11.31 1.85 -9.10
C PRO A 85 10.77 3.25 -8.80
N TYR A 86 10.51 3.54 -7.52
CA TYR A 86 9.85 4.79 -7.11
C TYR A 86 10.59 6.05 -7.57
N TYR A 87 11.92 6.06 -7.58
CA TYR A 87 12.70 7.23 -8.03
C TYR A 87 12.46 7.56 -9.51
N SER A 88 12.20 6.55 -10.35
CA SER A 88 11.83 6.78 -11.75
C SER A 88 10.42 7.37 -11.87
N TRP A 89 9.50 6.95 -11.01
CA TRP A 89 8.17 7.56 -10.92
C TRP A 89 8.22 8.97 -10.35
N ARG A 90 9.10 9.24 -9.39
CA ARG A 90 9.35 10.56 -8.82
C ARG A 90 9.75 11.56 -9.90
N GLU A 91 10.73 11.20 -10.74
CA GLU A 91 11.18 12.01 -11.88
C GLU A 91 10.07 12.17 -12.94
N LYS A 92 9.29 11.12 -13.19
CA LYS A 92 8.17 11.16 -14.14
C LYS A 92 7.05 12.08 -13.66
N LEU A 93 6.65 11.96 -12.40
CA LEU A 93 5.54 12.73 -11.84
C LEU A 93 5.89 14.21 -11.65
N ASN A 94 7.18 14.56 -11.48
CA ASN A 94 7.62 15.96 -11.37
C ASN A 94 7.34 16.82 -12.63
N LYS A 95 6.96 16.18 -13.75
CA LYS A 95 6.65 16.86 -15.01
C LYS A 95 5.18 17.30 -15.12
N TYR A 96 4.40 17.06 -14.07
CA TYR A 96 2.98 17.38 -14.01
C TYR A 96 2.73 18.47 -12.98
N ASN A 97 1.88 19.44 -13.30
CA ASN A 97 1.53 20.54 -12.39
C ASN A 97 0.20 20.33 -11.64
N PHE A 98 -0.59 19.32 -12.03
CA PHE A 98 -1.93 19.10 -11.48
C PHE A 98 -2.15 17.65 -11.07
N PHE A 99 -2.64 17.48 -9.83
CA PHE A 99 -2.94 16.18 -9.25
C PHE A 99 -4.29 16.25 -8.52
N LEU A 100 -5.04 15.16 -8.60
CA LEU A 100 -6.24 14.92 -7.78
C LEU A 100 -6.05 13.66 -6.96
N LEU A 101 -6.18 13.77 -5.64
CA LEU A 101 -6.22 12.65 -4.71
C LEU A 101 -7.68 12.33 -4.39
N PHE A 102 -8.12 11.13 -4.75
CA PHE A 102 -9.42 10.60 -4.39
C PHE A 102 -9.27 9.80 -3.10
N LEU A 103 -9.93 10.25 -2.04
CA LEU A 103 -9.95 9.58 -0.74
C LEU A 103 -11.38 9.12 -0.44
N GLY A 104 -11.59 7.82 -0.62
CA GLY A 104 -12.78 7.14 -0.13
C GLY A 104 -12.61 6.68 1.32
N LYS A 105 -13.66 6.83 2.10
CA LYS A 105 -13.83 6.29 3.45
C LYS A 105 -15.17 5.56 3.53
N ILE A 106 -15.20 4.37 4.14
CA ILE A 106 -16.42 3.59 4.37
C ILE A 106 -16.47 3.10 5.80
N ASN A 107 -17.61 3.27 6.45
CA ASN A 107 -17.84 2.76 7.79
C ASN A 107 -18.49 1.37 7.71
N VAL A 108 -17.82 0.37 8.28
CA VAL A 108 -18.26 -1.04 8.28
C VAL A 108 -18.79 -1.50 9.63
N ARG A 109 -18.92 -0.60 10.62
CA ARG A 109 -19.30 -0.95 12.00
C ARG A 109 -20.61 -1.73 12.08
N ALA A 110 -21.64 -1.30 11.34
CA ALA A 110 -22.93 -1.99 11.33
C ALA A 110 -22.80 -3.44 10.86
N ARG A 111 -22.02 -3.67 9.80
CA ARG A 111 -21.73 -5.02 9.28
C ARG A 111 -20.90 -5.86 10.25
N TYR A 112 -19.93 -5.24 10.91
CA TYR A 112 -19.11 -5.89 11.92
C TYR A 112 -19.95 -6.39 13.10
N LEU A 113 -20.85 -5.55 13.62
CA LEU A 113 -21.77 -5.92 14.71
C LEU A 113 -22.77 -7.01 14.28
N ASP A 114 -23.27 -6.95 13.05
CA ASP A 114 -24.11 -8.00 12.47
C ASP A 114 -23.40 -9.36 12.42
N ASP A 115 -22.12 -9.37 12.01
CA ASP A 115 -21.34 -10.60 11.95
C ASP A 115 -21.07 -11.19 13.33
N LEU A 116 -20.76 -10.34 14.33
CA LEU A 116 -20.62 -10.77 15.72
C LEU A 116 -21.87 -11.46 16.25
N ASN A 117 -23.05 -10.87 15.99
CA ASN A 117 -24.31 -11.40 16.51
C ASN A 117 -24.74 -12.70 15.80
N ASN A 118 -24.50 -12.80 14.49
CA ASN A 118 -25.08 -13.89 13.69
C ASN A 118 -24.16 -15.11 13.49
N PHE A 119 -22.84 -14.95 13.53
CA PHE A 119 -21.91 -16.06 13.21
C PHE A 119 -21.26 -16.71 14.40
N ASN A 120 -21.50 -16.23 15.62
CA ASN A 120 -20.70 -16.58 16.81
C ASN A 120 -19.20 -16.57 16.47
N SER A 121 -18.79 -15.68 15.55
CA SER A 121 -17.44 -15.66 15.02
C SER A 121 -16.61 -14.73 15.89
N GLY A 122 -15.42 -15.16 16.26
CA GLY A 122 -14.50 -14.31 17.00
C GLY A 122 -14.29 -12.96 16.30
N GLU A 123 -14.06 -11.91 17.08
CA GLU A 123 -14.01 -10.51 16.63
C GLU A 123 -13.17 -10.29 15.36
N TRP A 124 -12.03 -10.98 15.27
CA TRP A 124 -11.15 -10.90 14.11
C TRP A 124 -11.83 -11.31 12.81
N ARG A 125 -12.63 -12.39 12.83
CA ARG A 125 -13.29 -12.93 11.65
C ARG A 125 -14.42 -12.01 11.19
N SER A 126 -15.19 -11.46 12.13
CA SER A 126 -16.22 -10.45 11.85
C SER A 126 -15.60 -9.20 11.23
N GLY A 127 -14.51 -8.68 11.82
CA GLY A 127 -13.79 -7.52 11.29
C GLY A 127 -13.24 -7.75 9.89
N TYR A 128 -12.69 -8.94 9.63
CA TYR A 128 -12.15 -9.31 8.32
C TYR A 128 -13.23 -9.36 7.23
N TYR A 129 -14.39 -9.95 7.49
CA TYR A 129 -15.46 -10.03 6.48
C TYR A 129 -16.09 -8.66 6.21
N ALA A 130 -16.47 -7.94 7.26
CA ALA A 130 -17.00 -6.58 7.14
C ALA A 130 -16.03 -5.66 6.40
N GLY A 131 -14.74 -5.74 6.72
CA GLY A 131 -13.68 -4.97 6.07
C GLY A 131 -13.50 -5.28 4.59
N ASN A 132 -13.48 -6.57 4.21
CA ASN A 132 -13.36 -6.96 2.80
C ASN A 132 -14.55 -6.52 1.97
N GLU A 133 -15.76 -6.69 2.50
CA GLU A 133 -17.01 -6.29 1.84
C GLU A 133 -17.03 -4.77 1.62
N GLY A 134 -16.82 -4.00 2.70
CA GLY A 134 -16.76 -2.55 2.62
C GLY A 134 -15.66 -2.05 1.68
N THR A 135 -14.47 -2.65 1.75
CA THR A 135 -13.36 -2.30 0.84
C THR A 135 -13.69 -2.53 -0.63
N ASN A 136 -14.40 -3.62 -0.97
CA ASN A 136 -14.79 -3.88 -2.35
C ASN A 136 -15.84 -2.88 -2.85
N ILE A 137 -16.82 -2.54 -2.02
CA ILE A 137 -17.81 -1.50 -2.31
C ILE A 137 -17.11 -0.15 -2.54
N LEU A 138 -16.28 0.27 -1.59
CA LEU A 138 -15.60 1.55 -1.63
C LEU A 138 -14.66 1.68 -2.83
N LYS A 139 -13.89 0.63 -3.15
CA LYS A 139 -13.02 0.61 -4.34
C LYS A 139 -13.80 0.81 -5.63
N LYS A 140 -14.98 0.21 -5.74
CA LYS A 140 -15.85 0.42 -6.90
C LYS A 140 -16.29 1.89 -6.98
N LEU A 141 -16.81 2.45 -5.89
CA LEU A 141 -17.29 3.84 -5.87
C LEU A 141 -16.18 4.85 -6.17
N VAL A 142 -14.98 4.69 -5.57
CA VAL A 142 -13.81 5.53 -5.82
C VAL A 142 -13.36 5.41 -7.28
N LYS A 143 -13.32 4.18 -7.81
CA LYS A 143 -12.99 3.93 -9.21
C LYS A 143 -13.97 4.63 -10.15
N ASP A 144 -15.27 4.50 -9.91
CA ASP A 144 -16.30 5.06 -10.77
C ASP A 144 -16.21 6.60 -10.77
N ARG A 145 -16.08 7.23 -9.58
CA ARG A 145 -15.87 8.68 -9.45
C ARG A 145 -14.58 9.16 -10.13
N ARG A 146 -13.50 8.39 -10.03
CA ARG A 146 -12.23 8.69 -10.69
C ARG A 146 -12.34 8.61 -12.22
N LEU A 147 -13.04 7.60 -12.75
CA LEU A 147 -13.22 7.44 -14.20
C LEU A 147 -14.13 8.52 -14.78
N GLU A 148 -15.18 8.92 -14.07
CA GLU A 148 -16.02 10.08 -14.40
C GLU A 148 -15.17 11.35 -14.48
N THR A 149 -14.39 11.62 -13.43
CA THR A 149 -13.51 12.78 -13.36
C THR A 149 -12.46 12.78 -14.47
N LEU A 150 -11.85 11.62 -14.75
CA LEU A 150 -10.89 11.49 -15.85
C LEU A 150 -11.55 11.82 -17.19
N SER A 151 -12.77 11.32 -17.42
CA SER A 151 -13.51 11.55 -18.67
C SER A 151 -13.91 13.01 -18.86
N TYR A 152 -14.10 13.75 -17.78
CA TYR A 152 -14.26 15.22 -17.82
C TYR A 152 -12.91 15.91 -18.12
N LEU A 153 -11.85 15.56 -17.39
CA LEU A 153 -10.55 16.22 -17.50
C LEU A 153 -9.84 16.04 -18.84
N ILE A 154 -10.03 14.91 -19.54
CA ILE A 154 -9.38 14.67 -20.85
C ILE A 154 -9.72 15.72 -21.93
N ARG A 155 -10.77 16.53 -21.73
CA ARG A 155 -11.12 17.66 -22.61
C ARG A 155 -10.16 18.83 -22.47
N PHE A 156 -9.52 18.97 -21.31
CA PHE A 156 -8.64 20.08 -20.95
C PHE A 156 -7.15 19.71 -21.07
N GLY A 157 -6.83 18.43 -21.36
CA GLY A 157 -5.43 18.02 -21.48
C GLY A 157 -5.22 16.50 -21.41
N LYS A 158 -3.95 16.11 -21.32
CA LYS A 158 -3.54 14.70 -21.21
C LYS A 158 -3.43 14.32 -19.74
N PHE A 159 -4.46 13.63 -19.25
CA PHE A 159 -4.50 13.10 -17.90
C PHE A 159 -4.24 11.60 -17.86
N ARG A 160 -3.69 11.15 -16.74
CA ARG A 160 -3.40 9.76 -16.40
C ARG A 160 -3.79 9.52 -14.95
N MET A 161 -3.71 8.27 -14.51
CA MET A 161 -4.17 7.91 -13.17
C MET A 161 -3.29 6.86 -12.51
N LEU A 162 -3.47 6.75 -11.20
CA LEU A 162 -3.01 5.68 -10.33
C LEU A 162 -4.26 5.02 -9.74
N SER A 163 -4.32 3.69 -9.79
CA SER A 163 -5.50 2.93 -9.37
C SER A 163 -5.57 2.77 -7.86
N GLU A 164 -6.66 2.19 -7.40
CA GLU A 164 -6.84 1.82 -6.01
C GLU A 164 -5.86 0.71 -5.60
N GLY A 165 -5.50 0.64 -4.32
CA GLY A 165 -4.64 -0.41 -3.78
C GLY A 165 -5.20 -1.83 -3.94
N GLY A 166 -4.34 -2.85 -3.85
CA GLY A 166 -4.75 -4.26 -3.88
C GLY A 166 -4.84 -4.89 -5.28
N GLY A 167 -4.04 -4.40 -6.22
CA GLY A 167 -3.81 -4.95 -7.55
C GLY A 167 -4.91 -4.64 -8.56
N CYS A 168 -4.56 -4.68 -9.84
CA CYS A 168 -5.50 -4.53 -10.95
C CYS A 168 -6.51 -5.69 -10.98
N ARG A 169 -7.82 -5.38 -11.05
CA ARG A 169 -8.92 -6.38 -11.02
C ARG A 169 -9.89 -6.27 -12.21
N TYR A 170 -9.47 -5.67 -13.32
CA TYR A 170 -10.34 -5.50 -14.50
C TYR A 170 -10.67 -6.83 -15.19
N CYS A 171 -9.78 -7.83 -15.10
CA CYS A 171 -10.02 -9.17 -15.66
C CYS A 171 -10.11 -10.20 -14.53
N ARG A 172 -10.91 -11.26 -14.74
CA ARG A 172 -10.91 -12.45 -13.87
C ARG A 172 -9.52 -13.11 -13.79
N THR A 173 -8.83 -13.18 -14.92
CA THR A 173 -7.44 -13.65 -15.01
C THR A 173 -6.65 -12.66 -15.84
N CYS A 174 -5.53 -12.17 -15.31
CA CYS A 174 -4.69 -11.21 -16.02
C CYS A 174 -4.02 -11.88 -17.22
N SER A 175 -4.03 -11.21 -18.39
CA SER A 175 -3.39 -11.68 -19.63
C SER A 175 -1.89 -11.95 -19.49
N ILE A 176 -1.25 -11.45 -18.44
CA ILE A 176 0.14 -11.75 -18.13
C ILE A 176 0.41 -13.24 -17.90
N HIS A 177 -0.57 -13.96 -17.35
CA HIS A 177 -0.47 -15.42 -17.16
C HIS A 177 -0.55 -16.19 -18.48
N LYS A 178 -1.03 -15.54 -19.55
CA LYS A 178 -1.12 -16.07 -20.91
C LYS A 178 -0.03 -15.51 -21.84
N LYS A 179 0.88 -14.68 -21.31
CA LYS A 179 1.89 -13.94 -22.10
C LYS A 179 1.26 -13.05 -23.19
N GLU A 180 0.05 -12.55 -22.97
CA GLU A 180 -0.68 -11.66 -23.87
C GLU A 180 -0.63 -10.20 -23.38
N ARG A 181 -0.91 -9.23 -24.25
CA ARG A 181 -1.03 -7.80 -23.88
C ARG A 181 -2.19 -7.57 -22.90
N CYS A 182 -2.13 -6.47 -22.15
CA CYS A 182 -3.24 -6.07 -21.28
C CYS A 182 -4.51 -5.81 -22.11
N LYS A 183 -5.66 -6.32 -21.65
CA LYS A 183 -6.97 -6.09 -22.28
C LYS A 183 -7.59 -4.72 -21.96
N HIS A 184 -6.99 -3.99 -21.01
CA HIS A 184 -7.49 -2.70 -20.52
C HIS A 184 -6.35 -1.68 -20.36
N PRO A 185 -5.50 -1.46 -21.38
CA PRO A 185 -4.29 -0.64 -21.24
C PRO A 185 -4.60 0.83 -20.87
N GLU A 186 -5.76 1.35 -21.30
CA GLU A 186 -6.16 2.74 -21.05
C GLU A 186 -6.60 2.99 -19.61
N ILE A 187 -7.16 1.96 -18.94
CA ILE A 187 -7.75 2.12 -17.61
C ILE A 187 -7.01 1.36 -16.50
N ALA A 188 -6.04 0.53 -16.87
CA ALA A 188 -5.21 -0.17 -15.91
C ALA A 188 -3.99 0.68 -15.52
N ALA A 189 -3.75 0.81 -14.22
CA ALA A 189 -2.73 1.66 -13.65
C ALA A 189 -2.14 0.99 -12.39
N PRO A 190 -0.93 1.36 -11.95
CA PRO A 190 -0.41 0.94 -10.65
C PRO A 190 -1.10 1.73 -9.54
N SER A 191 -1.09 1.20 -8.31
CA SER A 191 -1.52 1.98 -7.15
C SER A 191 -0.42 2.98 -6.73
N PRO A 192 -0.77 4.05 -5.98
CA PRO A 192 0.21 4.99 -5.45
C PRO A 192 1.34 4.30 -4.67
N GLU A 193 1.03 3.35 -3.80
CA GLU A 193 2.04 2.63 -3.00
C GLU A 193 2.96 1.78 -3.88
N ALA A 194 2.43 1.21 -4.96
CA ALA A 194 3.19 0.39 -5.89
C ALA A 194 4.25 1.18 -6.67
N ILE A 195 4.11 2.52 -6.71
CA ILE A 195 5.10 3.44 -7.26
C ILE A 195 5.88 4.20 -6.18
N GLY A 196 5.67 3.88 -4.89
CA GLY A 196 6.39 4.47 -3.76
C GLY A 196 5.83 5.78 -3.23
N ILE A 197 4.53 6.04 -3.41
CA ILE A 197 3.83 7.13 -2.72
C ILE A 197 3.35 6.65 -1.35
N ASP A 198 3.65 7.42 -0.32
CA ASP A 198 3.22 7.20 1.05
C ASP A 198 1.84 7.79 1.31
N LEU A 199 0.82 6.97 1.08
CA LEU A 199 -0.55 7.40 1.28
C LEU A 199 -0.92 7.69 2.73
N TYR A 200 -0.30 6.99 3.69
CA TYR A 200 -0.62 7.18 5.10
C TYR A 200 -0.05 8.50 5.60
N ALA A 201 1.15 8.87 5.17
CA ALA A 201 1.71 10.19 5.46
C ALA A 201 0.91 11.32 4.78
N MET A 202 0.33 11.06 3.60
CA MET A 202 -0.49 12.04 2.85
C MET A 202 -1.91 12.22 3.39
N ILE A 203 -2.39 11.39 4.33
CA ILE A 203 -3.78 11.44 4.81
C ILE A 203 -3.78 11.54 6.34
N PRO A 204 -3.97 12.75 6.90
CA PRO A 204 -3.74 13.02 8.33
C PRO A 204 -4.71 12.31 9.29
N ASP A 205 -5.88 11.89 8.81
CA ASP A 205 -7.00 11.40 9.64
C ASP A 205 -7.36 9.92 9.38
N ILE A 206 -6.39 9.10 8.94
CA ILE A 206 -6.59 7.66 8.81
C ILE A 206 -6.60 7.02 10.21
N GLU A 207 -7.63 6.21 10.46
CA GLU A 207 -7.69 5.28 11.59
C GLU A 207 -6.71 4.11 11.34
N ILE A 208 -5.69 3.97 12.19
CA ILE A 208 -4.65 2.94 12.08
C ILE A 208 -4.56 2.16 13.41
N PRO A 209 -4.78 0.83 13.41
CA PRO A 209 -5.31 0.03 12.30
C PRO A 209 -6.81 0.34 12.04
N PRO A 210 -7.32 0.13 10.82
CA PRO A 210 -8.72 0.34 10.53
C PRO A 210 -9.57 -0.74 11.24
N ILE A 211 -10.36 -0.35 12.24
CA ILE A 211 -11.33 -1.24 12.87
C ILE A 211 -12.69 -1.03 12.21
N ASN A 212 -13.17 0.22 12.20
CA ASN A 212 -14.49 0.56 11.71
C ASN A 212 -14.47 1.26 10.36
N ASN A 213 -13.41 2.01 10.07
CA ASN A 213 -13.30 2.79 8.84
C ASN A 213 -12.26 2.18 7.91
N TYR A 214 -12.69 1.86 6.69
CA TYR A 214 -11.81 1.40 5.62
C TYR A 214 -11.63 2.50 4.60
N TYR A 215 -10.45 2.53 3.99
CA TYR A 215 -10.05 3.59 3.07
C TYR A 215 -9.71 3.02 1.70
N SER A 216 -10.00 3.79 0.65
CA SER A 216 -9.57 3.50 -0.71
C SER A 216 -9.07 4.78 -1.32
N VAL A 217 -7.85 4.73 -1.87
CA VAL A 217 -7.18 5.90 -2.38
C VAL A 217 -6.80 5.68 -3.83
N SER A 218 -6.99 6.68 -4.67
CA SER A 218 -6.53 6.68 -6.06
C SER A 218 -6.14 8.10 -6.47
N MET A 219 -5.47 8.25 -7.60
CA MET A 219 -5.02 9.56 -8.06
C MET A 219 -5.24 9.78 -9.55
N ILE A 220 -5.46 11.03 -9.94
CA ILE A 220 -5.30 11.52 -11.31
C ILE A 220 -4.14 12.51 -11.32
N TYR A 221 -3.37 12.52 -12.41
CA TYR A 221 -2.31 13.49 -12.63
C TYR A 221 -2.26 13.90 -14.10
N GLY A 222 -1.85 15.14 -14.35
CA GLY A 222 -1.78 15.70 -15.69
C GLY A 222 -1.21 17.11 -15.69
N ASN A 223 -1.15 17.70 -16.88
CA ASN A 223 -0.85 19.11 -17.02
C ASN A 223 -2.13 19.86 -17.32
N LEU A 224 -2.45 20.82 -16.47
CA LEU A 224 -3.55 21.74 -16.66
C LEU A 224 -2.98 23.13 -16.99
N PRO A 225 -3.19 23.65 -18.21
CA PRO A 225 -2.69 24.97 -18.59
C PRO A 225 -3.19 26.06 -17.65
N GLY A 226 -2.32 27.00 -17.25
CA GLY A 226 -2.68 28.11 -16.36
C GLY A 226 -2.85 27.72 -14.88
N PHE A 227 -2.81 26.44 -14.54
CA PHE A 227 -2.93 26.01 -13.14
C PHE A 227 -1.65 26.35 -12.36
N ASP A 228 -1.75 27.31 -11.44
CA ASP A 228 -0.73 27.67 -10.47
C ASP A 228 -1.10 27.16 -9.07
N HIS A 229 -0.26 26.29 -8.53
CA HIS A 229 -0.47 25.69 -7.22
C HIS A 229 -0.06 26.61 -6.05
N GLN A 230 0.58 27.75 -6.30
CA GLN A 230 0.98 28.64 -5.19
C GLN A 230 -0.20 29.09 -4.32
N ASN A 231 -1.43 29.04 -4.86
CA ASN A 231 -2.66 29.39 -4.13
C ASN A 231 -3.31 28.22 -3.35
N THR A 232 -2.84 26.98 -3.51
CA THR A 232 -3.47 25.78 -2.92
C THR A 232 -2.56 25.05 -1.93
N SER A 233 -1.46 25.66 -1.49
CA SER A 233 -0.52 25.02 -0.56
C SER A 233 -1.18 24.74 0.79
N ASN A 234 -1.71 23.53 0.93
CA ASN A 234 -1.90 22.94 2.23
C ASN A 234 -0.52 22.57 2.73
N VAL A 235 -0.02 23.29 3.74
CA VAL A 235 1.21 22.90 4.45
C VAL A 235 0.95 21.53 5.05
N PHE A 236 1.34 20.47 4.36
CA PHE A 236 1.40 19.14 4.95
C PHE A 236 2.37 19.25 6.11
N ARG A 237 1.82 19.23 7.33
CA ARG A 237 2.64 19.16 8.53
C ARG A 237 3.43 17.87 8.41
N ASN A 238 4.73 18.00 8.23
CA ASN A 238 5.66 16.90 8.33
C ASN A 238 5.48 16.33 9.74
N ARG A 239 4.64 15.30 9.87
CA ARG A 239 4.51 14.55 11.10
C ARG A 239 5.82 13.79 11.22
N ASN A 240 6.83 14.45 11.76
CA ASN A 240 7.88 13.76 12.49
C ASN A 240 7.17 13.11 13.68
N GLN A 241 6.50 11.97 13.44
CA GLN A 241 6.06 11.11 14.51
C GLN A 241 7.33 10.73 15.24
N LYS A 242 7.54 11.34 16.41
CA LYS A 242 8.50 10.82 17.36
C LYS A 242 8.00 9.44 17.72
N HIS A 243 8.66 8.44 17.17
CA HIS A 243 8.47 7.06 17.56
C HIS A 243 9.14 6.91 18.92
N ASP A 244 8.36 7.11 19.98
CA ASP A 244 8.85 6.87 21.34
C ASP A 244 9.22 5.40 21.46
N LYS A 245 10.46 5.15 21.92
CA LYS A 245 11.01 3.81 22.04
C LYS A 245 10.01 2.90 22.76
N VAL A 246 9.71 1.78 22.12
CA VAL A 246 8.83 0.79 22.72
C VAL A 246 9.53 0.16 23.92
N SER A 247 9.07 0.48 25.13
CA SER A 247 9.38 -0.24 26.36
C SER A 247 8.25 -1.22 26.66
N ASN A 248 8.57 -2.44 27.13
CA ASN A 248 7.63 -3.49 27.59
C ASN A 248 7.18 -4.53 26.54
N LEU A 249 8.01 -4.83 25.54
CA LEU A 249 7.75 -6.00 24.69
C LEU A 249 8.27 -7.28 25.36
N GLU A 250 7.37 -8.20 25.71
CA GLU A 250 7.74 -9.53 26.19
C GLU A 250 8.64 -10.21 25.15
N ASN A 251 9.77 -10.79 25.57
CA ASN A 251 10.79 -11.40 24.72
C ASN A 251 11.70 -10.44 23.92
N LEU A 252 11.66 -9.13 24.19
CA LEU A 252 12.65 -8.20 23.67
C LEU A 252 14.04 -8.51 24.24
N ILE A 253 15.01 -8.76 23.36
CA ILE A 253 16.40 -9.01 23.73
C ILE A 253 17.16 -7.68 23.80
N SER A 254 17.05 -6.89 22.73
CA SER A 254 17.82 -5.66 22.52
C SER A 254 17.16 -4.77 21.48
N VAL A 255 17.57 -3.51 21.45
CA VAL A 255 17.09 -2.49 20.50
C VAL A 255 18.30 -1.71 20.00
N TYR A 256 18.47 -1.65 18.69
CA TYR A 256 19.58 -0.94 18.04
C TYR A 256 19.06 0.21 17.19
N PRO A 257 19.58 1.44 17.37
CA PRO A 257 19.42 2.49 16.37
C PRO A 257 19.96 2.02 15.01
N VAL A 258 19.23 2.26 13.93
CA VAL A 258 19.67 1.85 12.58
C VAL A 258 21.03 2.42 12.23
N SER A 259 21.30 3.67 12.59
CA SER A 259 22.59 4.35 12.36
C SER A 259 23.80 3.62 12.95
N GLU A 260 23.63 2.85 14.03
CA GLU A 260 24.73 2.12 14.68
C GLU A 260 25.04 0.77 14.01
N ILE A 261 24.05 0.18 13.35
CA ILE A 261 24.15 -1.17 12.76
C ILE A 261 24.09 -1.17 11.23
N TRP A 262 23.97 0.01 10.61
CA TRP A 262 23.99 0.19 9.16
C TRP A 262 25.41 -0.03 8.61
N ASN A 263 25.59 -1.10 7.83
CA ASN A 263 26.85 -1.46 7.21
C ASN A 263 26.63 -2.00 5.78
N PRO A 264 26.68 -1.12 4.75
CA PRO A 264 26.37 -1.49 3.38
C PRO A 264 27.48 -2.35 2.75
N GLU A 265 28.74 -2.13 3.11
CA GLU A 265 29.88 -2.89 2.59
C GLU A 265 29.82 -4.36 3.00
N MET A 266 29.63 -4.60 4.30
CA MET A 266 29.49 -5.95 4.83
C MET A 266 28.28 -6.66 4.23
N SER A 267 27.18 -5.94 4.08
CA SER A 267 25.94 -6.48 3.48
C SER A 267 26.15 -6.85 2.01
N LYS A 268 26.82 -6.00 1.22
CA LYS A 268 27.20 -6.31 -0.17
C LYS A 268 28.09 -7.55 -0.25
N SER A 269 29.10 -7.67 0.61
CA SER A 269 29.98 -8.84 0.67
C SER A 269 29.21 -10.13 0.99
N ARG A 270 28.32 -10.09 1.99
CA ARG A 270 27.43 -11.21 2.35
C ARG A 270 26.49 -11.60 1.22
N CYS A 271 25.93 -10.63 0.51
CA CYS A 271 25.03 -10.87 -0.61
C CYS A 271 25.76 -11.51 -1.81
N LYS A 272 26.99 -11.05 -2.14
CA LYS A 272 27.80 -11.61 -3.25
C LYS A 272 28.12 -13.09 -3.06
N SER A 273 28.40 -13.51 -1.81
CA SER A 273 28.72 -14.90 -1.45
C SER A 273 27.49 -15.73 -1.05
N CYS A 274 26.27 -15.18 -1.23
CA CYS A 274 25.06 -15.81 -0.74
C CYS A 274 24.58 -16.96 -1.63
N LYS A 275 24.85 -18.23 -1.25
CA LYS A 275 24.29 -19.41 -1.96
C LYS A 275 22.74 -19.51 -2.00
N PHE A 276 21.98 -18.63 -1.32
CA PHE A 276 20.51 -18.55 -1.48
C PHE A 276 20.08 -17.15 -1.96
N TYR A 277 20.92 -16.49 -2.75
CA TYR A 277 20.54 -15.27 -3.43
C TYR A 277 19.28 -15.51 -4.26
N SER A 278 18.28 -14.64 -4.08
CA SER A 278 17.07 -14.64 -4.90
C SER A 278 17.06 -13.37 -5.72
N LEU A 279 17.01 -13.48 -7.04
CA LEU A 279 16.82 -12.31 -7.91
C LEU A 279 15.53 -11.56 -7.55
N PHE A 280 14.55 -12.21 -6.91
CA PHE A 280 13.31 -11.58 -6.51
C PHE A 280 13.44 -10.82 -5.18
N LEU A 281 13.81 -11.49 -4.08
CA LEU A 281 13.88 -10.88 -2.75
C LEU A 281 15.17 -10.12 -2.47
N CYS A 282 16.18 -10.24 -3.34
CA CYS A 282 17.49 -9.59 -3.17
C CYS A 282 17.79 -8.57 -4.27
N ASP A 283 16.80 -8.18 -5.10
CA ASP A 283 17.01 -7.13 -6.12
C ASP A 283 17.14 -5.75 -5.47
N ARG A 284 18.39 -5.31 -5.28
CA ARG A 284 18.72 -4.00 -4.75
C ARG A 284 18.50 -2.86 -5.76
N ARG A 285 18.30 -3.16 -7.06
CA ARG A 285 18.03 -2.13 -8.07
C ARG A 285 16.67 -1.45 -7.86
N LYS A 286 15.82 -2.01 -6.98
CA LYS A 286 14.48 -1.50 -6.67
C LYS A 286 14.49 -0.23 -5.81
N TYR A 287 15.59 0.10 -5.14
CA TYR A 287 15.74 1.34 -4.37
C TYR A 287 17.16 1.90 -4.49
N ARG A 288 17.34 3.18 -4.14
CA ARG A 288 18.67 3.78 -3.93
C ARG A 288 19.06 3.59 -2.47
N GLU A 289 20.28 3.11 -2.21
CA GLU A 289 20.70 2.75 -0.85
C GLU A 289 20.66 3.96 0.09
N GLU A 290 20.98 5.13 -0.43
CA GLU A 290 21.00 6.42 0.27
C GLU A 290 19.57 6.86 0.64
N ASP A 291 18.64 6.80 -0.32
CA ASP A 291 17.23 7.15 -0.06
C ASP A 291 16.59 6.21 0.97
N LEU A 292 16.94 4.92 0.91
CA LEU A 292 16.51 3.96 1.93
C LEU A 292 17.08 4.34 3.30
N TYR A 293 18.37 4.68 3.38
CA TYR A 293 19.01 5.08 4.63
C TYR A 293 18.35 6.30 5.22
N GLU A 294 18.20 7.35 4.43
CA GLU A 294 17.62 8.61 4.88
C GLU A 294 16.22 8.42 5.46
N HIS A 295 15.47 7.46 4.93
CA HIS A 295 14.15 7.12 5.44
C HIS A 295 14.20 6.33 6.77
N ILE A 296 15.09 5.35 6.90
CA ILE A 296 15.12 4.45 8.07
C ILE A 296 16.18 4.78 9.13
N LYS A 297 17.03 5.80 8.93
CA LYS A 297 18.17 6.10 9.83
C LYS A 297 17.77 6.42 11.26
N ASN A 298 16.56 6.94 11.45
CA ASN A 298 16.00 7.27 12.76
C ASN A 298 15.14 6.14 13.35
N TRP A 299 15.02 5.02 12.65
CA TRP A 299 14.29 3.86 13.12
C TRP A 299 15.16 3.00 14.02
N HIS A 300 14.52 2.02 14.67
CA HIS A 300 15.18 1.04 15.50
C HIS A 300 14.97 -0.36 14.95
N LEU A 301 15.97 -1.21 15.16
CA LEU A 301 15.86 -2.65 14.98
C LEU A 301 15.65 -3.30 16.34
N TYR A 302 14.44 -3.84 16.53
CA TYR A 302 14.04 -4.59 17.72
C TYR A 302 14.40 -6.06 17.53
N VAL A 303 15.23 -6.60 18.42
CA VAL A 303 15.65 -8.00 18.42
C VAL A 303 14.75 -8.80 19.35
N ILE A 304 14.04 -9.78 18.82
CA ILE A 304 12.99 -10.51 19.54
C ILE A 304 13.36 -11.99 19.65
N ARG A 305 13.27 -12.54 20.85
CA ARG A 305 13.35 -13.98 21.10
C ARG A 305 12.02 -14.62 20.73
N LEU A 306 12.07 -15.60 19.83
CA LEU A 306 10.91 -16.36 19.41
C LEU A 306 10.83 -17.67 20.20
N LYS A 307 9.60 -18.12 20.45
CA LYS A 307 9.31 -19.45 21.02
C LYS A 307 9.65 -20.53 19.99
N ASN A 308 9.35 -20.26 18.72
CA ASN A 308 9.59 -21.18 17.62
C ASN A 308 10.87 -20.83 16.85
N LYS A 309 11.41 -21.82 16.11
CA LYS A 309 12.54 -21.56 15.21
C LYS A 309 12.09 -20.59 14.12
N ILE A 310 12.87 -19.54 13.86
CA ILE A 310 12.52 -18.49 12.89
C ILE A 310 12.38 -19.01 11.45
N ASN A 311 12.99 -20.16 11.15
CA ASN A 311 12.87 -20.83 9.85
C ASN A 311 11.68 -21.80 9.74
N SER A 312 10.82 -21.88 10.76
CA SER A 312 9.57 -22.63 10.70
C SER A 312 8.38 -21.72 10.33
N VAL A 313 7.26 -22.33 9.93
CA VAL A 313 6.02 -21.60 9.62
C VAL A 313 5.53 -20.86 10.88
N GLU A 314 5.60 -21.53 12.02
CA GLU A 314 5.18 -21.04 13.33
C GLU A 314 6.04 -19.85 13.76
N GLY A 315 7.37 -19.91 13.59
CA GLY A 315 8.26 -18.80 13.93
C GLY A 315 8.04 -17.57 13.05
N ILE A 316 7.72 -17.76 11.76
CA ILE A 316 7.36 -16.67 10.87
C ILE A 316 6.01 -16.05 11.26
N GLN A 317 5.01 -16.88 11.57
CA GLN A 317 3.71 -16.40 12.02
C GLN A 317 3.81 -15.65 13.35
N GLU A 318 4.64 -16.15 14.28
CA GLU A 318 4.97 -15.49 15.54
C GLU A 318 5.61 -14.12 15.30
N LEU A 319 6.61 -14.02 14.43
CA LEU A 319 7.23 -12.74 14.07
C LEU A 319 6.21 -11.77 13.43
N HIS A 320 5.30 -12.28 12.61
CA HIS A 320 4.23 -11.47 12.03
C HIS A 320 3.26 -10.93 13.10
N GLN A 321 2.98 -11.68 14.16
CA GLN A 321 2.18 -11.16 15.29
C GLN A 321 2.86 -9.97 15.97
N TYR A 322 4.19 -10.02 16.14
CA TYR A 322 4.94 -8.86 16.63
C TYR A 322 4.82 -7.66 15.68
N GLN A 323 4.95 -7.85 14.37
CA GLN A 323 4.74 -6.77 13.39
C GLN A 323 3.32 -6.16 13.52
N LEU A 324 2.29 -7.00 13.63
CA LEU A 324 0.91 -6.53 13.82
C LEU A 324 0.74 -5.78 15.15
N TRP A 325 1.45 -6.19 16.19
CA TRP A 325 1.49 -5.47 17.45
C TRP A 325 2.13 -4.09 17.29
N PHE A 326 3.28 -3.97 16.59
CA PHE A 326 3.89 -2.68 16.25
C PHE A 326 2.94 -1.78 15.46
N HIS A 327 2.23 -2.32 14.48
CA HIS A 327 1.21 -1.56 13.73
C HIS A 327 0.13 -0.97 14.64
N ARG A 328 -0.30 -1.71 15.67
CA ARG A 328 -1.28 -1.22 16.66
C ARG A 328 -0.73 -0.12 17.57
N GLN A 329 0.59 -0.05 17.73
CA GLN A 329 1.29 1.04 18.43
C GLN A 329 1.59 2.24 17.51
N GLY A 330 1.05 2.27 16.28
CA GLY A 330 1.25 3.35 15.32
C GLY A 330 2.46 3.17 14.40
N TYR A 331 3.25 2.11 14.56
CA TYR A 331 4.39 1.78 13.69
C TYR A 331 3.95 1.05 12.42
N TRP A 332 3.03 1.65 11.68
CA TRP A 332 2.45 1.03 10.47
C TRP A 332 3.49 0.75 9.38
N GLU A 333 4.64 1.41 9.45
CA GLU A 333 5.80 1.26 8.56
C GLU A 333 6.60 -0.02 8.80
N SER A 334 6.40 -0.67 9.96
CA SER A 334 7.31 -1.71 10.45
C SER A 334 7.45 -2.92 9.52
N PHE A 335 8.64 -3.52 9.54
CA PHE A 335 8.99 -4.73 8.81
C PHE A 335 9.47 -5.84 9.71
N GLN A 336 9.05 -7.06 9.39
CA GLN A 336 9.68 -8.27 9.88
C GLN A 336 10.92 -8.62 9.04
N LEU A 337 12.07 -8.76 9.71
CA LEU A 337 13.34 -9.15 9.11
C LEU A 337 13.85 -10.47 9.70
N LEU A 338 14.73 -11.15 8.95
CA LEU A 338 15.39 -12.39 9.35
C LEU A 338 16.91 -12.24 9.47
N PRO A 339 17.53 -12.98 10.41
CA PRO A 339 19.00 -13.00 10.58
C PRO A 339 19.70 -13.68 9.41
N LEU A 340 18.95 -14.55 8.73
CA LEU A 340 19.42 -15.45 7.71
C LEU A 340 18.47 -15.40 6.52
N ARG A 341 18.87 -16.09 5.47
CA ARG A 341 18.21 -16.10 4.15
C ARG A 341 16.77 -16.64 4.25
N CYS A 342 15.94 -16.38 3.24
CA CYS A 342 14.54 -16.82 3.20
C CYS A 342 14.46 -18.35 3.48
N PRO A 343 13.91 -18.77 4.62
CA PRO A 343 13.88 -20.18 5.01
C PRO A 343 12.81 -20.98 4.27
N ILE A 344 11.95 -20.28 3.51
CA ILE A 344 10.70 -20.82 3.00
C ILE A 344 10.92 -21.62 1.72
N CYS A 345 12.03 -21.40 0.99
CA CYS A 345 12.25 -22.05 -0.31
C CYS A 345 13.74 -22.15 -0.67
N THR A 346 14.12 -23.30 -1.20
CA THR A 346 15.44 -23.55 -1.79
C THR A 346 15.63 -22.81 -3.12
N ASN A 347 14.54 -22.55 -3.85
CA ASN A 347 14.51 -21.89 -5.17
C ASN A 347 13.57 -20.66 -5.20
N CYS A 348 13.75 -19.71 -4.27
CA CYS A 348 12.90 -18.52 -4.16
C CYS A 348 12.78 -17.72 -5.48
N SER A 349 11.74 -18.01 -6.27
CA SER A 349 11.47 -17.38 -7.56
C SER A 349 10.11 -16.67 -7.56
N LEU A 350 9.97 -15.67 -8.44
CA LEU A 350 8.72 -14.97 -8.66
C LEU A 350 7.61 -15.94 -9.10
N GLU A 351 7.93 -16.92 -9.93
CA GLU A 351 6.97 -17.88 -10.47
C GLU A 351 6.38 -18.77 -9.37
N GLU A 352 7.22 -19.30 -8.48
CA GLU A 352 6.75 -20.04 -7.31
C GLU A 352 5.83 -19.18 -6.44
N HIS A 353 6.13 -17.88 -6.33
CA HIS A 353 5.37 -16.92 -5.52
C HIS A 353 4.02 -16.61 -6.15
N MET A 354 4.00 -16.44 -7.47
CA MET A 354 2.78 -16.25 -8.25
C MET A 354 1.85 -17.47 -8.18
N ASN A 355 2.41 -18.68 -8.26
CA ASN A 355 1.67 -19.93 -8.22
C ASN A 355 1.17 -20.31 -6.81
N GLY A 356 1.49 -19.48 -5.81
CA GLY A 356 1.10 -19.73 -4.43
C GLY A 356 1.68 -21.02 -3.89
N LYS A 357 2.76 -21.57 -4.47
CA LYS A 357 3.44 -22.77 -3.94
C LYS A 357 3.95 -22.56 -2.50
N TYR A 358 4.05 -21.30 -2.08
CA TYR A 358 4.22 -20.84 -0.70
C TYR A 358 3.00 -21.13 0.20
N LYS A 359 2.08 -22.06 -0.14
CA LYS A 359 0.82 -22.33 0.59
C LYS A 359 0.97 -22.52 2.11
N LYS A 360 2.18 -22.79 2.62
CA LYS A 360 2.46 -22.90 4.05
C LYS A 360 2.49 -21.55 4.79
N VAL A 361 2.79 -20.43 4.11
CA VAL A 361 2.92 -19.10 4.73
C VAL A 361 2.23 -18.05 3.86
N ASN A 362 1.45 -17.15 4.46
CA ASN A 362 0.86 -16.02 3.75
C ASN A 362 1.97 -15.10 3.21
N ASN A 363 1.87 -14.60 1.97
CA ASN A 363 2.83 -13.66 1.39
C ASN A 363 3.10 -12.45 2.28
N ARG A 364 2.07 -11.98 3.01
CA ARG A 364 2.18 -10.85 3.97
C ARG A 364 3.12 -11.14 5.13
N SER A 365 3.33 -12.41 5.43
CA SER A 365 4.20 -12.90 6.50
C SER A 365 5.56 -13.34 5.97
N ILE A 366 5.92 -13.08 4.72
CA ILE A 366 7.28 -13.37 4.23
C ILE A 366 8.23 -12.28 4.74
N PRO A 367 9.21 -12.57 5.61
CA PRO A 367 10.09 -11.54 6.13
C PRO A 367 11.28 -11.28 5.19
N PHE A 368 11.82 -10.07 5.25
CA PHE A 368 13.00 -9.69 4.45
C PHE A 368 14.29 -10.13 5.14
N CYS A 369 15.39 -10.22 4.38
CA CYS A 369 16.70 -10.42 4.99
C CYS A 369 17.20 -9.13 5.63
N VAL A 370 17.77 -9.19 6.82
CA VAL A 370 18.36 -8.02 7.50
C VAL A 370 19.46 -7.35 6.65
N SER A 371 20.26 -8.15 5.95
CA SER A 371 21.29 -7.64 5.02
C SER A 371 20.70 -7.04 3.75
N TYR A 372 19.42 -7.24 3.43
CA TYR A 372 18.76 -6.50 2.34
C TYR A 372 18.60 -5.02 2.70
N PHE A 373 18.52 -4.68 3.99
CA PHE A 373 18.43 -3.31 4.49
C PHE A 373 19.79 -2.74 4.93
N ASN A 374 20.89 -3.39 4.52
CA ASN A 374 22.25 -3.05 4.97
C ASN A 374 22.47 -3.12 6.48
N LEU A 375 21.64 -3.87 7.21
CA LEU A 375 21.73 -3.96 8.67
C LEU A 375 22.58 -5.16 9.11
N ASN A 376 23.36 -4.97 10.18
CA ASN A 376 24.23 -5.99 10.77
C ASN A 376 24.08 -6.07 12.30
N PRO A 377 22.95 -6.58 12.81
CA PRO A 377 22.80 -6.79 14.25
C PRO A 377 23.80 -7.84 14.79
N PRO A 378 24.28 -7.68 16.03
CA PRO A 378 25.24 -8.60 16.63
C PRO A 378 24.59 -9.94 17.01
N GLU A 379 23.37 -9.94 17.54
CA GLU A 379 22.66 -11.16 17.93
C GLU A 379 22.25 -11.96 16.71
N LYS A 380 22.52 -13.27 16.76
CA LYS A 380 22.14 -14.23 15.74
C LYS A 380 21.68 -15.50 16.44
N GLY A 381 20.70 -16.19 15.87
CA GLY A 381 20.20 -17.42 16.45
C GLY A 381 19.05 -18.04 15.66
N LYS A 382 18.78 -19.31 15.95
CA LYS A 382 17.68 -20.05 15.31
C LYS A 382 16.30 -19.59 15.80
N ASN A 383 16.23 -18.88 16.92
CA ASN A 383 15.00 -18.38 17.53
C ASN A 383 15.05 -16.86 17.69
N ILE A 384 15.74 -16.15 16.79
CA ILE A 384 15.82 -14.69 16.80
C ILE A 384 15.12 -14.17 15.56
N GLY A 385 14.17 -13.27 15.76
CA GLY A 385 13.53 -12.47 14.72
C GLY A 385 13.80 -10.99 14.94
N TYR A 386 13.56 -10.17 13.92
CA TYR A 386 13.71 -8.73 14.05
C TYR A 386 12.48 -7.99 13.55
N ILE A 387 12.15 -6.90 14.22
CA ILE A 387 11.22 -5.89 13.72
C ILE A 387 12.01 -4.59 13.50
N LEU A 388 11.98 -4.09 12.28
CA LEU A 388 12.51 -2.76 11.93
C LEU A 388 11.33 -1.78 11.98
N ALA A 389 11.39 -0.79 12.87
CA ALA A 389 10.26 0.12 13.15
C ALA A 389 10.72 1.47 13.69
#